data_AF-A0A651HWL2-F1
#
_entry.id   AF-A0A651HWL2-F1
#
_cell.length_a   1.000
_cell.length_b   1.000
_cell.length_c   1.000
_cell.angle_alpha   90.00
_cell.angle_beta   90.00
_cell.angle_gamma   90.00
#
_symmetry.space_group_name_H-M   'P 1'
#
loop_
_entity.id
_entity.type
_entity.pdbx_description
1 polymer ?
#
loop_
_entity_poly.entity_id
_entity_poly.type
_entity_poly.pdbx_seq_one_letter_code
_entity_poly.pdbx_strand_id
1 'polypeptide(L)'
;MTEPAVETPLPDLPFLRQEGARAHRAFRPGRWSRAVDVRDFIQKNYTPWTGDAGFLEGPTQATRTLWARVLELKREEQRKGVLDADTETVSGITSHEPGYIQRELERIV
;
A
#
# COMPACT_ATOMS: atom_id res chain seq x y z
N MET A 1 -43.80 8.92 17.60
CA MET A 1 -42.64 9.18 18.47
C MET A 1 -41.43 8.93 17.61
N THR A 2 -40.76 9.98 17.14
CA THR A 2 -39.63 9.88 16.21
C THR A 2 -38.38 10.20 17.00
N GLU A 3 -37.50 9.22 17.13
CA GLU A 3 -36.22 9.31 17.84
C GLU A 3 -35.31 10.29 17.09
N PRO A 4 -34.73 11.33 17.74
CA PRO A 4 -33.85 12.25 17.05
C PRO A 4 -32.50 11.55 16.78
N ALA A 5 -32.03 11.64 15.54
CA ALA A 5 -30.72 11.15 15.13
C ALA A 5 -29.64 11.85 15.98
N VAL A 6 -28.95 11.08 16.82
CA VAL A 6 -27.77 11.55 17.55
C VAL A 6 -26.64 11.70 16.55
N GLU A 7 -26.46 12.93 16.06
CA GLU A 7 -25.35 13.31 15.20
C GLU A 7 -24.07 13.25 16.02
N THR A 8 -23.43 12.07 16.05
CA THR A 8 -22.16 11.88 16.74
C THR A 8 -21.10 12.69 15.99
N PRO A 9 -20.45 13.68 16.62
CA PRO A 9 -19.45 14.47 15.94
C PRO A 9 -18.32 13.55 15.50
N LEU A 10 -17.93 13.68 14.23
CA LEU A 10 -16.82 12.91 13.67
C LEU A 10 -15.57 13.09 14.56
N PRO A 11 -14.83 12.00 14.84
CA PRO A 11 -13.65 12.08 15.69
C PRO A 11 -12.67 13.09 15.13
N ASP A 12 -12.05 13.86 16.03
CA ASP A 12 -11.08 14.88 15.68
C ASP A 12 -9.75 14.20 15.30
N LEU A 13 -9.63 13.81 14.02
CA LEU A 13 -8.50 13.06 13.49
C LEU A 13 -7.35 14.01 13.09
N PRO A 14 -6.23 14.05 13.84
CA PRO A 14 -5.16 15.03 13.62
C PRO A 14 -4.46 14.89 12.26
N PHE A 15 -4.53 13.71 11.63
CA PHE A 15 -4.01 13.48 10.28
C PHE A 15 -4.88 14.07 9.17
N LEU A 16 -6.16 14.39 9.45
CA LEU A 16 -7.00 15.19 8.55
C LEU A 16 -6.69 16.69 8.66
N ARG A 17 -5.95 17.11 9.69
CA ARG A 17 -5.49 18.51 9.87
C ARG A 17 -4.17 18.80 9.16
N GLN A 18 -3.64 17.87 8.36
CA GLN A 18 -2.41 18.14 7.61
C GLN A 18 -2.63 19.24 6.59
N GLU A 19 -1.89 20.35 6.76
CA GLU A 19 -1.71 21.39 5.76
C GLU A 19 -1.24 20.75 4.45
N GLY A 20 -2.15 20.66 3.49
CA GLY A 20 -1.82 20.21 2.15
C GLY A 20 -0.92 21.24 1.48
N ALA A 21 0.39 21.00 1.41
CA ALA A 21 1.26 21.76 0.49
C ALA A 21 2.69 21.21 0.27
N ARG A 22 3.05 19.98 0.64
CA ARG A 22 4.39 19.43 0.25
C ARG A 22 4.33 18.39 -0.86
N ALA A 23 3.47 17.39 -0.74
CA ALA A 23 3.45 16.23 -1.63
C ALA A 23 2.91 16.51 -3.05
N HIS A 24 2.20 17.63 -3.25
CA HIS A 24 1.48 17.88 -4.52
C HIS A 24 1.89 19.15 -5.28
N ARG A 25 2.98 19.81 -4.86
CA ARG A 25 3.41 21.11 -5.45
C ARG A 25 3.73 21.05 -6.95
N ALA A 26 4.10 19.88 -7.46
CA ALA A 26 4.43 19.67 -8.87
C ALA A 26 3.25 19.13 -9.71
N PHE A 27 2.09 18.85 -9.11
CA PHE A 27 0.94 18.30 -9.82
C PHE A 27 0.02 19.41 -10.34
N ARG A 28 -0.54 19.20 -11.53
CA ARG A 28 -1.54 20.07 -12.15
C ARG A 28 -2.84 20.02 -11.32
N PRO A 29 -3.36 21.17 -10.85
CA PRO A 29 -4.54 21.21 -10.01
C PRO A 29 -5.82 20.81 -10.76
N GLY A 30 -6.83 20.39 -10.01
CA GLY A 30 -8.09 19.90 -10.55
C GLY A 30 -9.20 19.84 -9.51
N ARG A 31 -10.29 19.15 -9.84
CA ARG A 31 -11.33 18.79 -8.88
C ARG A 31 -10.76 17.96 -7.74
N TRP A 32 -9.77 17.13 -8.03
CA TRP A 32 -9.03 16.33 -7.04
C TRP A 32 -8.39 17.17 -5.93
N SER A 33 -8.11 18.45 -6.17
CA SER A 33 -7.51 19.36 -5.18
C SER A 33 -8.51 19.83 -4.12
N ARG A 34 -9.81 19.60 -4.31
CA ARG A 34 -10.89 20.05 -3.42
C ARG A 34 -11.87 18.95 -3.01
N ALA A 35 -11.78 17.77 -3.62
CA ALA A 35 -12.60 16.61 -3.32
C ALA A 35 -11.79 15.34 -3.62
N VAL A 36 -12.16 14.21 -3.02
CA VAL A 36 -11.57 12.91 -3.34
C VAL A 36 -11.98 12.53 -4.77
N ASP A 37 -11.07 12.71 -5.72
CA ASP A 37 -11.28 12.40 -7.14
C ASP A 37 -9.98 11.88 -7.78
N VAL A 38 -9.69 10.59 -7.59
CA VAL A 38 -8.47 9.94 -8.10
C VAL A 38 -8.44 9.95 -9.64
N ARG A 39 -9.60 9.92 -10.30
CA ARG A 39 -9.70 9.92 -11.76
C ARG A 39 -9.20 11.24 -12.34
N ASP A 40 -9.68 12.37 -11.81
CA ASP A 40 -9.26 13.71 -12.25
C ASP A 40 -7.75 13.92 -11.99
N PHE A 41 -7.22 13.40 -10.87
CA PHE A 41 -5.78 13.42 -10.58
C PHE A 41 -4.97 12.69 -11.67
N ILE A 42 -5.31 11.43 -11.97
CA ILE A 42 -4.58 10.61 -12.95
C ILE A 42 -4.61 11.30 -14.31
N GLN A 43 -5.81 11.64 -14.81
CA GLN A 43 -5.99 12.25 -16.14
C GLN A 43 -5.16 13.52 -16.34
N LYS A 44 -5.02 14.33 -15.29
CA LYS A 44 -4.26 15.59 -15.36
C LYS A 44 -2.74 15.41 -15.25
N ASN A 45 -2.26 14.35 -14.59
CA ASN A 45 -0.87 14.24 -14.15
C ASN A 45 -0.09 13.05 -14.71
N TYR A 46 -0.74 12.08 -15.36
CA TYR A 46 -0.01 11.00 -16.02
C TYR A 46 0.69 11.50 -17.29
N THR A 47 1.85 10.93 -17.58
CA THR A 47 2.53 11.11 -18.87
C THR A 47 2.31 9.85 -19.67
N PRO A 48 1.51 9.87 -20.76
CA PRO A 48 1.41 8.73 -21.65
C PRO A 48 2.79 8.34 -22.15
N TRP A 49 3.11 7.07 -22.09
CA TRP A 49 4.37 6.54 -22.58
C TRP A 49 4.08 5.52 -23.68
N THR A 50 4.61 5.77 -24.87
CA THR A 50 4.40 4.96 -26.10
C THR A 50 5.71 4.43 -26.67
N GLY A 51 6.77 4.39 -25.86
CA GLY A 51 8.08 3.86 -26.25
C GLY A 51 8.16 2.34 -26.15
N ASP A 52 9.38 1.80 -26.06
CA ASP A 52 9.66 0.36 -25.91
C ASP A 52 10.29 -0.03 -24.56
N ALA A 53 10.42 -1.33 -24.30
CA ALA A 53 10.93 -1.83 -23.04
C ALA A 53 12.42 -1.53 -22.75
N GLY A 54 13.12 -0.78 -23.60
CA GLY A 54 14.56 -0.52 -23.47
C GLY A 54 14.97 0.28 -22.22
N PHE A 55 14.05 1.00 -21.58
CA PHE A 55 14.32 1.70 -20.32
C PHE A 55 14.19 0.80 -19.07
N LEU A 56 13.73 -0.44 -19.22
CA LEU A 56 13.49 -1.33 -18.09
C LEU A 56 14.81 -1.76 -17.46
N GLU A 57 14.87 -1.63 -16.13
CA GLU A 57 16.00 -2.07 -15.32
C GLU A 57 15.74 -3.43 -14.70
N GLY A 58 16.81 -4.22 -14.56
CA GLY A 58 16.75 -5.52 -13.91
C GLY A 58 16.54 -5.44 -12.39
N PRO A 59 16.25 -6.58 -11.74
CA PRO A 59 16.09 -6.62 -10.29
C PRO A 59 17.40 -6.29 -9.56
N THR A 60 17.28 -5.58 -8.45
CA THR A 60 18.41 -5.32 -7.56
C THR A 60 18.89 -6.59 -6.86
N GLN A 61 20.09 -6.54 -6.27
CA GLN A 61 20.59 -7.67 -5.47
C GLN A 61 19.68 -7.96 -4.26
N ALA A 62 19.16 -6.92 -3.59
CA ALA A 62 18.20 -7.08 -2.50
C ALA A 62 16.94 -7.82 -2.95
N THR A 63 16.38 -7.44 -4.10
CA THR A 63 15.23 -8.13 -4.72
C THR A 63 15.53 -9.60 -5.00
N ARG A 64 16.70 -9.91 -5.57
CA ARG A 64 17.11 -11.30 -5.86
C ARG A 64 17.26 -12.13 -4.58
N THR A 65 17.87 -11.57 -3.54
CA THR A 65 18.05 -12.23 -2.24
C THR A 65 16.71 -12.54 -1.58
N LEU A 66 15.83 -11.53 -1.46
CA LEU A 66 14.49 -11.70 -0.89
C LEU A 66 13.69 -12.74 -1.67
N TRP A 67 13.72 -12.67 -3.01
CA TRP A 67 13.00 -13.61 -3.85
C TRP A 67 13.53 -15.05 -3.72
N ALA A 68 14.84 -15.24 -3.64
CA ALA A 68 15.43 -16.55 -3.42
C ALA A 68 14.94 -17.18 -2.12
N ARG A 69 14.83 -16.39 -1.04
CA ARG A 69 14.30 -16.86 0.25
C ARG A 69 12.84 -17.31 0.15
N VAL A 70 12.00 -16.52 -0.52
CA VAL A 70 10.59 -16.88 -0.76
C VAL A 70 10.49 -18.15 -1.61
N LEU A 71 11.34 -18.31 -2.63
CA LEU A 71 11.34 -19.51 -3.46
C LEU A 71 11.71 -20.78 -2.67
N GLU A 72 12.61 -20.70 -1.70
CA GLU A 72 12.91 -21.81 -0.80
C GLU A 72 11.69 -22.21 0.03
N LEU A 73 11.03 -21.24 0.65
CA LEU A 73 9.83 -21.46 1.47
C LEU A 73 8.68 -22.04 0.63
N LYS A 74 8.49 -21.56 -0.61
CA LYS A 74 7.50 -22.12 -1.53
C LYS A 74 7.78 -23.58 -1.91
N ARG A 75 9.05 -23.95 -2.10
CA ARG A 75 9.43 -25.35 -2.37
C ARG A 75 9.16 -26.25 -1.17
N GLU A 76 9.31 -25.72 0.04
CA GLU A 76 8.96 -26.43 1.27
C GLU A 76 7.44 -26.60 1.40
N GLU A 77 6.68 -25.54 1.19
CA GLU A 77 5.21 -25.56 1.18
C GLU A 77 4.66 -26.60 0.20
N GLN A 78 5.18 -26.64 -1.03
CA GLN A 78 4.76 -27.62 -2.05
C GLN A 78 4.90 -29.07 -1.59
N ARG A 79 5.83 -29.38 -0.68
CA ARG A 79 6.02 -30.73 -0.13
C ARG A 79 5.11 -31.01 1.06
N LYS A 80 4.79 -29.98 1.86
CA LYS A 80 3.99 -30.09 3.09
C LYS A 80 2.49 -29.85 2.89
N GLY A 81 2.11 -29.19 1.80
CA GLY A 81 0.75 -28.68 1.54
C GLY A 81 0.56 -27.27 2.07
N VAL A 82 0.82 -27.05 3.36
CA VAL A 82 0.81 -25.73 4.02
C VAL A 82 2.16 -25.54 4.71
N LEU A 83 2.75 -24.35 4.55
CA LEU A 83 4.02 -24.04 5.21
C LEU A 83 3.84 -23.88 6.72
N ASP A 84 2.95 -22.95 7.10
CA ASP A 84 2.54 -22.65 8.46
C ASP A 84 1.21 -21.85 8.42
N ALA A 85 0.40 -21.96 9.47
CA ALA A 85 -0.86 -21.23 9.59
C ALA A 85 -1.16 -20.93 11.06
N ASP A 86 -1.51 -19.68 11.37
CA ASP A 86 -1.96 -19.30 12.70
C ASP A 86 -3.35 -19.89 12.98
N THR A 87 -3.46 -20.62 14.09
CA THR A 87 -4.70 -21.27 14.55
C THR A 87 -5.31 -20.61 15.78
N GLU A 88 -4.68 -19.56 16.31
CA GLU A 88 -5.03 -18.94 17.59
C GLU A 88 -5.54 -17.50 17.42
N THR A 89 -5.04 -16.78 16.40
CA THR A 89 -5.41 -15.38 16.17
C THR A 89 -6.55 -15.24 15.14
N VAL A 90 -7.61 -14.52 15.51
CA VAL A 90 -8.65 -14.11 14.56
C VAL A 90 -8.18 -12.90 13.76
N SER A 91 -8.18 -13.02 12.43
CA SER A 91 -7.65 -11.98 11.54
C SER A 91 -8.47 -10.69 11.55
N GLY A 92 -7.79 -9.55 11.70
CA GLY A 92 -8.31 -8.20 11.63
C GLY A 92 -7.21 -7.20 11.22
N ILE A 93 -7.56 -5.92 11.03
CA ILE A 93 -6.62 -4.90 10.51
C ILE A 93 -5.35 -4.77 11.37
N THR A 94 -5.47 -4.92 12.69
CA THR A 94 -4.38 -4.75 13.65
C THR A 94 -4.12 -6.00 14.49
N SER A 95 -4.58 -7.18 14.05
CA SER A 95 -4.50 -8.40 14.87
C SER A 95 -3.11 -9.04 14.86
N HIS A 96 -2.29 -8.77 13.85
CA HIS A 96 -0.96 -9.36 13.69
C HIS A 96 0.12 -8.29 13.80
N GLU A 97 1.25 -8.68 14.38
CA GLU A 97 2.46 -7.87 14.42
C GLU A 97 3.12 -7.76 13.04
N PRO A 98 4.03 -6.79 12.81
CA PRO A 98 4.73 -6.64 11.55
C PRO A 98 5.53 -7.89 11.16
N GLY A 99 5.31 -8.41 9.96
CA GLY A 99 6.03 -9.53 9.38
C GLY A 99 7.07 -9.08 8.34
N TYR A 100 8.21 -9.77 8.29
CA TYR A 100 9.30 -9.48 7.35
C TYR A 100 9.89 -10.78 6.81
N ILE A 101 10.40 -10.74 5.58
CA ILE A 101 11.26 -11.80 5.03
C ILE A 101 12.70 -11.55 5.50
N GLN A 102 13.19 -10.31 5.28
CA GLN A 102 14.46 -9.81 5.76
C GLN A 102 14.41 -8.27 5.81
N ARG A 103 14.05 -7.74 6.98
CA ARG A 103 13.73 -6.33 7.23
C ARG A 103 14.79 -5.35 6.71
N GLU A 104 16.06 -5.71 6.76
CA GLU A 104 17.17 -4.84 6.34
C GLU A 104 17.28 -4.68 4.81
N LEU A 105 16.64 -5.56 4.03
CA LEU A 105 16.68 -5.53 2.56
C LEU A 105 15.41 -4.97 1.93
N GLU A 106 14.33 -4.84 2.70
CA GLU A 106 13.00 -4.48 2.21
C GLU A 106 12.88 -2.97 2.03
N ARG A 107 12.48 -2.54 0.83
CA ARG A 107 12.17 -1.13 0.53
C ARG A 107 10.70 -0.80 0.77
N ILE A 108 9.85 -1.82 0.70
CA ILE A 108 8.42 -1.79 0.94
C ILE A 108 8.12 -2.98 1.85
N VAL A 109 7.29 -2.76 2.87
CA VAL A 109 6.93 -3.70 3.95
C VAL A 109 5.42 -3.88 3.99
#